data_AF-A0A329ZUQ6-F1
#
_entry.id   AF-A0A329ZUQ6-F1
#
_cell.length_a   1.000
_cell.length_b   1.000
_cell.length_c   1.000
_cell.angle_alpha   90.00
_cell.angle_beta   90.00
_cell.angle_gamma   90.00
#
_symmetry.space_group_name_H-M   'P 1'
#
loop_
_entity.id
_entity.type
_entity.pdbx_description
1 polymer ?
#
loop_
_entity_poly.entity_id
_entity_poly.type
_entity_poly.pdbx_seq_one_letter_code
_entity_poly.pdbx_strand_id
1 'polypeptide(L)'
;MAIDESYLAEMNQKLTQSNKELNQQLEELQHMQTQWNIQKDELLLQKSKLEEEIKTLKSVKSIIEANNKALQERLEELKIQLSIAEKEKTLAQTETTQKETLIAHLTHHLEKLSGSVDELASILINEEKQESLPQDKLSHSATFLQSIVFQNDKELLFGINIKENFLQQSSANTIKYYLFACECHIHEEFEIKSLKLQNKKQLALVGETFAQFVRLHALNKNEEIQGIIEMLSGTMLDLPILKFYGDKSVKQYFTDFMQACILPQSNLTQPKE
;
A
#
# COMPACT_ATOMS: atom_id res chain seq x y z
N MET A 1 66.22 -97.30 -62.87
CA MET A 1 65.63 -96.86 -61.58
C MET A 1 64.19 -96.47 -61.86
N ALA A 2 63.25 -97.38 -61.60
CA ALA A 2 61.84 -97.05 -61.68
C ALA A 2 61.49 -96.25 -60.42
N ILE A 3 61.07 -94.99 -60.59
CA ILE A 3 60.44 -94.26 -59.49
C ILE A 3 59.08 -94.93 -59.32
N ASP A 4 58.86 -95.49 -58.13
CA ASP A 4 57.64 -96.19 -57.77
C ASP A 4 56.44 -95.22 -57.88
N GLU A 5 55.42 -95.56 -58.67
CA GLU A 5 54.22 -94.74 -58.86
C GLU A 5 53.53 -94.42 -57.51
N SER A 6 53.70 -95.30 -56.53
CA SER A 6 53.26 -95.09 -55.15
C SER A 6 53.88 -93.85 -54.50
N TYR A 7 55.16 -93.55 -54.79
CA TYR A 7 55.88 -92.42 -54.21
C TYR A 7 55.42 -91.07 -54.80
N LEU A 8 55.15 -91.04 -56.11
CA LEU A 8 54.61 -89.86 -56.78
C LEU A 8 53.17 -89.55 -56.33
N ALA A 9 52.34 -90.58 -56.12
CA ALA A 9 50.99 -90.43 -55.59
C ALA A 9 50.99 -89.85 -54.17
N GLU A 10 51.85 -90.36 -53.28
CA GLU A 10 51.96 -89.87 -51.91
C GLU A 10 52.46 -88.41 -51.86
N MET A 11 53.40 -88.04 -52.73
CA MET A 11 53.91 -86.66 -52.84
C MET A 11 52.82 -85.71 -53.34
N ASN A 12 52.05 -86.09 -54.35
CA ASN A 12 50.93 -85.29 -54.85
C ASN A 12 49.81 -85.15 -53.81
N GLN A 13 49.56 -86.19 -53.01
CA GLN A 13 48.60 -86.14 -51.91
C GLN A 13 49.07 -85.15 -50.82
N LYS A 14 50.35 -85.22 -50.40
CA LYS A 14 50.93 -84.27 -49.43
C LYS A 14 50.90 -82.84 -49.95
N LEU A 15 51.19 -82.62 -51.22
CA LEU A 15 51.19 -81.29 -51.83
C LEU A 15 49.76 -80.72 -51.94
N THR A 16 48.78 -81.55 -52.27
CA THR A 16 47.35 -81.17 -52.28
C THR A 16 46.87 -80.80 -50.88
N GLN A 17 47.23 -81.61 -49.88
CA GLN A 17 46.88 -81.36 -48.48
C GLN A 17 47.53 -80.06 -47.97
N SER A 18 48.81 -79.84 -48.27
CA SER A 18 49.53 -78.62 -47.88
C SER A 18 48.95 -77.37 -48.57
N ASN A 19 48.56 -77.45 -49.85
CA ASN A 19 47.89 -76.34 -50.54
C ASN A 19 46.52 -76.03 -49.93
N LYS A 20 45.77 -77.06 -49.51
CA LYS A 20 44.49 -76.89 -48.85
C LYS A 20 44.65 -76.17 -47.50
N GLU A 21 45.64 -76.58 -46.71
CA GLU A 21 45.96 -75.94 -45.42
C GLU A 21 46.41 -74.48 -45.60
N LEU A 22 47.23 -74.20 -46.63
CA LEU A 22 47.70 -72.85 -46.93
C LEU A 22 46.56 -71.93 -47.38
N ASN A 23 45.62 -72.43 -48.20
CA ASN A 23 44.44 -71.67 -48.58
C ASN A 23 43.53 -71.39 -47.38
N GLN A 24 43.35 -72.36 -46.48
CA GLN A 24 42.57 -72.15 -45.25
C GLN A 24 43.23 -71.07 -44.36
N GLN A 25 44.55 -71.12 -44.17
CA GLN A 25 45.27 -70.09 -43.42
C GLN A 25 45.16 -68.71 -44.07
N LEU A 26 45.18 -68.65 -45.41
CA LEU A 26 45.00 -67.40 -46.14
C LEU A 26 43.59 -66.81 -45.94
N GLU A 27 42.56 -67.63 -45.99
CA GLU A 27 41.17 -67.22 -45.71
C GLU A 27 41.01 -66.72 -44.26
N GLU A 28 41.58 -67.42 -43.28
CA GLU A 28 41.58 -67.02 -41.87
C GLU A 28 42.30 -65.66 -41.68
N LEU A 29 43.46 -65.46 -42.32
CA LEU A 29 44.18 -64.18 -42.30
C LEU A 29 43.38 -63.05 -42.92
N GLN A 30 42.73 -63.28 -44.06
CA GLN A 30 41.86 -62.30 -44.70
C GLN A 30 40.69 -61.93 -43.81
N HIS A 31 40.05 -62.93 -43.18
CA HIS A 31 38.96 -62.69 -42.24
C HIS A 31 39.42 -61.85 -41.04
N MET A 32 40.56 -62.19 -40.43
CA MET A 32 41.14 -61.41 -39.33
C MET A 32 41.48 -59.98 -39.76
N GLN A 33 42.00 -59.78 -40.97
CA GLN A 33 42.29 -58.45 -41.51
C GLN A 33 41.01 -57.61 -41.69
N THR A 34 39.93 -58.21 -42.19
CA THR A 34 38.63 -57.54 -42.30
C THR A 34 38.09 -57.15 -40.93
N GLN A 35 38.12 -58.07 -39.95
CA GLN A 35 37.67 -57.78 -38.58
C GLN A 35 38.47 -56.65 -37.94
N TRP A 36 39.80 -56.65 -38.12
CA TRP A 36 40.67 -55.58 -37.63
C TRP A 36 40.33 -54.22 -38.24
N ASN A 37 40.07 -54.17 -39.56
CA ASN A 37 39.69 -52.92 -40.23
C ASN A 37 38.35 -52.38 -39.68
N ILE A 38 37.36 -53.25 -39.49
CA ILE A 38 36.05 -52.86 -38.91
C ILE A 38 36.24 -52.27 -37.51
N GLN A 39 36.98 -52.97 -36.63
CA GLN A 39 37.24 -52.49 -35.27
C GLN A 39 37.99 -51.15 -35.26
N LYS A 40 38.94 -50.98 -36.17
CA LYS A 40 39.70 -49.73 -36.31
C LYS A 40 38.78 -48.57 -36.72
N ASP A 41 37.89 -48.79 -37.68
CA ASP A 41 36.95 -47.76 -38.14
C ASP A 41 35.93 -47.40 -37.06
N GLU A 42 35.45 -48.39 -36.30
CA GLU A 42 34.59 -48.17 -35.13
C GLU A 42 35.29 -47.30 -34.05
N LEU A 43 36.55 -47.59 -33.75
CA LEU A 43 37.35 -46.80 -32.81
C LEU A 43 37.59 -45.36 -33.30
N LEU A 44 37.84 -45.18 -34.60
CA LEU A 44 37.98 -43.84 -35.19
C LEU A 44 36.69 -43.04 -35.08
N LEU A 45 35.54 -43.68 -35.33
CA LEU A 45 34.24 -43.04 -35.19
C LEU A 45 33.96 -42.67 -33.73
N GLN A 46 34.24 -43.55 -32.78
CA GLN A 46 34.09 -43.27 -31.35
C GLN A 46 34.99 -42.10 -30.90
N LYS A 47 36.24 -42.08 -31.35
CA LYS A 47 37.18 -40.99 -31.07
C LYS A 47 36.64 -39.64 -31.58
N SER A 48 36.15 -39.59 -32.82
CA SER A 48 35.59 -38.36 -33.40
C SER A 48 34.37 -37.85 -32.61
N LYS A 49 33.49 -38.75 -32.15
CA LYS A 49 32.34 -38.38 -31.30
C LYS A 49 32.79 -37.77 -29.97
N LEU A 50 33.76 -38.40 -29.31
CA LEU A 50 34.31 -37.90 -28.04
C LEU A 50 35.00 -36.54 -28.19
N GLU A 51 35.69 -36.29 -29.31
CA GLU A 51 36.33 -35.00 -29.58
C GLU A 51 35.29 -33.86 -29.71
N GLU A 52 34.16 -34.11 -30.37
CA GLU A 52 33.05 -33.14 -30.45
C GLU A 52 32.36 -32.95 -29.09
N GLU A 53 32.15 -34.01 -28.30
CA GLU A 53 31.63 -33.89 -26.94
C GLU A 53 32.55 -33.05 -26.04
N ILE A 54 33.87 -33.27 -26.09
CA ILE A 54 34.83 -32.47 -25.34
C ILE A 54 34.77 -30.99 -25.75
N LYS A 55 34.60 -30.71 -27.04
CA LYS A 55 34.49 -29.35 -27.57
C LYS A 55 33.21 -28.66 -27.08
N THR A 56 32.07 -29.35 -27.09
CA THR A 56 30.81 -28.81 -26.56
C THR A 56 30.89 -28.57 -25.05
N LEU A 57 31.46 -29.51 -24.27
CA LEU A 57 31.66 -29.35 -22.83
C LEU A 57 32.57 -28.17 -22.49
N LYS A 58 33.64 -27.93 -23.26
CA LYS A 58 34.50 -26.74 -23.08
C LYS A 58 33.73 -25.43 -23.30
N SER A 59 32.88 -25.39 -24.32
CA SER A 59 32.03 -24.21 -24.57
C SER A 59 31.05 -23.97 -23.43
N VAL A 60 30.35 -25.01 -22.97
CA VAL A 60 29.41 -24.93 -21.84
C VAL A 60 30.12 -24.48 -20.56
N LYS A 61 31.30 -25.03 -20.27
CA LYS A 61 32.11 -24.62 -19.10
C LYS A 61 32.42 -23.12 -19.13
N SER A 62 32.85 -22.59 -20.28
CA SER A 62 33.16 -21.16 -20.42
C SER A 62 31.93 -20.27 -20.18
N ILE A 63 30.75 -20.69 -20.66
CA ILE A 63 29.49 -19.97 -20.41
C ILE A 63 29.15 -19.97 -18.92
N ILE A 64 29.29 -21.12 -18.25
CA ILE A 64 29.02 -21.23 -16.81
C ILE A 64 29.97 -20.34 -16.00
N GLU A 65 31.26 -20.30 -16.34
CA GLU A 65 32.25 -19.44 -15.67
C GLU A 65 31.91 -17.95 -15.84
N ALA A 66 31.50 -17.52 -17.03
CA ALA A 66 31.07 -16.14 -17.28
C ALA A 66 29.81 -15.78 -16.47
N ASN A 67 28.82 -16.67 -16.44
CA ASN A 67 27.59 -16.46 -15.67
C ASN A 67 27.85 -16.39 -14.17
N ASN A 68 28.71 -17.27 -13.64
CA ASN A 68 29.08 -17.25 -12.23
C ASN A 68 29.77 -15.95 -11.83
N LYS A 69 30.65 -15.42 -12.69
CA LYS A 69 31.29 -14.13 -12.46
C LYS A 69 30.28 -12.98 -12.43
N ALA A 70 29.37 -12.93 -13.40
CA ALA A 70 28.32 -11.91 -13.43
C ALA A 70 27.40 -11.98 -12.19
N LEU A 71 27.06 -13.19 -11.74
CA LEU A 71 26.27 -13.39 -10.52
C LEU A 71 27.02 -12.93 -9.25
N GLN A 72 28.33 -13.16 -9.17
CA GLN A 72 29.15 -12.66 -8.07
C GLN A 72 29.19 -11.13 -8.02
N GLU A 73 29.39 -10.48 -9.16
CA GLU A 73 29.37 -9.01 -9.26
C GLU A 73 28.00 -8.46 -8.81
N ARG A 74 26.90 -9.07 -9.28
CA ARG A 74 25.55 -8.67 -8.87
C ARG A 74 25.28 -8.87 -7.38
N LEU A 75 25.82 -9.93 -6.79
CA LEU A 75 25.68 -10.22 -5.37
C LEU A 75 26.40 -9.16 -4.51
N GLU A 76 27.59 -8.72 -4.91
CA GLU A 76 28.31 -7.66 -4.23
C GLU A 76 27.59 -6.30 -4.34
N GLU A 77 27.01 -5.97 -5.50
CA GLU A 77 26.17 -4.78 -5.65
C GLU A 77 24.97 -4.80 -4.67
N LEU A 78 24.28 -5.94 -4.57
CA LEU A 78 23.13 -6.09 -3.67
C LEU A 78 23.55 -5.96 -2.19
N LYS A 79 24.72 -6.48 -1.80
CA LYS A 79 25.25 -6.30 -0.44
C LYS A 79 25.49 -4.82 -0.12
N ILE A 80 26.04 -4.06 -1.06
CA ILE A 80 26.28 -2.62 -0.89
C ILE A 80 24.94 -1.89 -0.73
N GLN A 81 23.96 -2.18 -1.58
CA GLN A 81 22.63 -1.58 -1.48
C GLN A 81 21.94 -1.90 -0.15
N LEU A 82 22.04 -3.14 0.32
CA LEU A 82 21.49 -3.55 1.61
C LEU A 82 22.13 -2.78 2.77
N SER A 83 23.46 -2.61 2.75
CA SER A 83 24.17 -1.82 3.77
C SER A 83 23.76 -0.34 3.79
N ILE A 84 23.49 0.25 2.61
CA ILE A 84 22.98 1.63 2.52
C ILE A 84 21.58 1.72 3.13
N ALA A 85 20.68 0.80 2.74
CA ALA A 85 19.31 0.77 3.26
C ALA A 85 19.26 0.56 4.78
N GLU A 86 20.14 -0.26 5.35
CA GLU A 86 20.24 -0.45 6.81
C GLU A 86 20.69 0.82 7.54
N LYS A 87 21.62 1.58 6.97
CA LYS A 87 22.05 2.88 7.51
C LYS A 87 20.92 3.91 7.47
N GLU A 88 20.22 4.00 6.34
CA GLU A 88 19.07 4.91 6.19
C GLU A 88 17.95 4.56 7.17
N LYS A 89 17.63 3.27 7.33
CA LYS A 89 16.66 2.79 8.31
C LYS A 89 17.05 3.21 9.73
N THR A 90 18.31 3.03 10.09
CA THR A 90 18.81 3.39 11.42
C THR A 90 18.69 4.89 11.65
N LEU A 91 19.06 5.72 10.67
CA LEU A 91 18.92 7.17 10.74
C LEU A 91 17.46 7.58 10.93
N ALA A 92 16.55 7.08 10.08
CA ALA A 92 15.13 7.36 10.18
C ALA A 92 14.53 6.95 11.54
N GLN A 93 14.99 5.83 12.10
CA GLN A 93 14.56 5.38 13.41
C GLN A 93 15.05 6.32 14.52
N THR A 94 16.30 6.82 14.45
CA THR A 94 16.79 7.82 15.40
C THR A 94 16.07 9.17 15.29
N GLU A 95 15.72 9.61 14.07
CA GLU A 95 14.93 10.83 13.88
C GLU A 95 13.51 10.68 14.44
N THR A 96 12.92 9.49 14.29
CA THR A 96 11.58 9.21 14.80
C THR A 96 11.57 9.27 16.33
N THR A 97 12.53 8.63 17.00
CA THR A 97 12.63 8.67 18.47
C THR A 97 12.91 10.09 18.98
N GLN A 98 13.71 10.88 18.27
CA GLN A 98 13.90 12.30 18.59
C GLN A 98 12.61 13.12 18.46
N LYS A 99 11.81 12.88 17.41
CA LYS A 99 10.51 13.55 17.25
C LYS A 99 9.52 13.14 18.33
N GLU A 100 9.46 11.86 18.68
CA GLU A 100 8.59 11.35 19.76
C GLU A 100 8.92 11.99 21.11
N THR A 101 10.21 12.08 21.45
CA THR A 101 10.67 12.75 22.68
C THR A 101 10.35 14.23 22.69
N LEU A 102 10.49 14.92 21.56
CA LEU A 102 10.11 16.33 21.42
C LEU A 102 8.60 16.54 21.55
N ILE A 103 7.78 15.64 20.98
CA ILE A 103 6.32 15.66 21.15
C ILE A 103 5.96 15.47 22.62
N ALA A 104 6.54 14.47 23.29
CA ALA A 104 6.28 14.23 24.71
C ALA A 104 6.60 15.45 25.58
N HIS A 105 7.72 16.12 25.30
CA HIS A 105 8.10 17.35 25.97
C HIS A 105 7.12 18.50 25.69
N LEU A 106 6.71 18.69 24.43
CA LEU A 106 5.71 19.70 24.07
C LEU A 106 4.34 19.44 24.74
N THR A 107 3.89 18.20 24.76
CA THR A 107 2.65 17.81 25.45
C THR A 107 2.73 18.15 26.93
N HIS A 108 3.85 17.87 27.59
CA HIS A 108 4.04 18.24 29.00
C HIS A 108 4.00 19.75 29.23
N HIS A 109 4.61 20.55 28.35
CA HIS A 109 4.52 22.01 28.42
C HIS A 109 3.09 22.52 28.19
N LEU A 110 2.34 21.91 27.28
CA LEU A 110 0.94 22.26 27.05
C LEU A 110 0.05 21.94 28.24
N GLU A 111 0.24 20.80 28.89
CA GLU A 111 -0.47 20.44 30.13
C GLU A 111 -0.19 21.47 31.23
N LYS A 112 1.08 21.85 31.41
CA LYS A 112 1.47 22.86 32.39
C LYS A 112 0.86 24.23 32.06
N LEU A 113 0.90 24.65 30.79
CA LEU A 113 0.31 25.90 30.35
C LEU A 113 -1.21 25.90 30.55
N SER A 114 -1.88 24.80 30.21
CA SER A 114 -3.32 24.62 30.45
C SER A 114 -3.62 24.79 31.94
N GLY A 115 -2.86 24.13 32.82
CA GLY A 115 -3.03 24.29 34.27
C GLY A 115 -2.83 25.73 34.74
N SER A 116 -1.84 26.45 34.20
CA SER A 116 -1.63 27.88 34.51
C SER A 116 -2.76 28.77 33.98
N VAL A 117 -3.32 28.46 32.81
CA VAL A 117 -4.47 29.17 32.25
C VAL A 117 -5.73 28.91 33.10
N ASP A 118 -5.95 27.67 33.53
CA ASP A 118 -7.05 27.31 34.41
C ASP A 118 -6.93 28.01 35.77
N GLU A 119 -5.71 28.11 36.31
CA GLU A 119 -5.42 28.84 37.54
C GLU A 119 -5.72 30.34 37.39
N LEU A 120 -5.26 30.97 36.29
CA LEU A 120 -5.58 32.36 35.96
C LEU A 120 -7.08 32.60 35.77
N ALA A 121 -7.76 31.70 35.05
CA ALA A 121 -9.21 31.77 34.87
C ALA A 121 -9.93 31.65 36.22
N SER A 122 -9.46 30.78 37.12
CA SER A 122 -10.03 30.65 38.47
C SER A 122 -9.82 31.90 39.33
N ILE A 123 -8.68 32.58 39.19
CA ILE A 123 -8.41 33.86 39.86
C ILE A 123 -9.36 34.93 39.33
N LEU A 124 -9.50 35.07 38.01
CA LEU A 124 -10.42 36.03 37.40
C LEU A 124 -11.88 35.80 37.83
N ILE A 125 -12.33 34.54 37.84
CA ILE A 125 -13.68 34.17 38.29
C ILE A 125 -13.89 34.43 39.79
N ASN A 126 -12.84 34.33 40.61
CA ASN A 126 -12.91 34.59 42.04
C ASN A 126 -12.78 36.09 42.37
N GLU A 127 -12.04 36.87 41.59
CA GLU A 127 -11.99 38.34 41.70
C GLU A 127 -13.33 38.98 41.29
N GLU A 128 -14.04 38.42 40.29
CA GLU A 128 -15.41 38.85 39.94
C GLU A 128 -16.46 38.58 41.04
N LYS A 129 -16.17 37.76 42.05
CA LYS A 129 -17.06 37.55 43.21
C LYS A 129 -16.89 38.60 44.32
N GLN A 130 -15.90 39.50 44.23
CA GLN A 130 -15.65 40.53 45.24
C GLN A 130 -16.03 41.96 44.82
N GLU A 131 -16.39 42.21 43.56
CA GLU A 131 -16.91 43.52 43.14
C GLU A 131 -18.36 43.42 42.66
N SER A 132 -19.26 43.96 43.47
CA SER A 132 -20.66 44.18 43.14
C SER A 132 -20.79 45.15 41.95
N LEU A 133 -21.11 44.66 40.74
CA LEU A 133 -21.65 45.42 39.59
C LEU A 133 -22.14 44.45 38.47
N PRO A 134 -22.99 44.89 37.52
CA PRO A 134 -24.37 44.42 37.31
C PRO A 134 -24.56 43.14 36.48
N GLN A 135 -25.59 42.36 36.86
CA GLN A 135 -25.92 40.98 36.50
C GLN A 135 -26.29 40.65 35.03
N ASP A 136 -26.26 41.60 34.09
CA ASP A 136 -26.88 41.35 32.77
C ASP A 136 -25.95 40.70 31.71
N LYS A 137 -24.63 40.62 31.92
CA LYS A 137 -23.71 40.07 30.89
C LYS A 137 -23.14 38.67 31.18
N LEU A 138 -23.03 38.28 32.44
CA LEU A 138 -22.46 36.98 32.86
C LEU A 138 -23.44 35.80 32.72
N SER A 139 -24.74 36.06 32.64
CA SER A 139 -25.73 34.98 32.47
C SER A 139 -25.65 34.33 31.09
N HIS A 140 -25.29 35.08 30.05
CA HIS A 140 -25.33 34.60 28.66
C HIS A 140 -24.22 33.59 28.30
N SER A 141 -23.01 33.71 28.87
CA SER A 141 -21.89 32.82 28.55
C SER A 141 -22.06 31.42 29.15
N ALA A 142 -22.48 31.34 30.42
CA ALA A 142 -22.74 30.07 31.09
C ALA A 142 -23.94 29.33 30.46
N THR A 143 -25.00 30.05 30.09
CA THR A 143 -26.16 29.46 29.40
C THR A 143 -25.80 28.92 28.02
N PHE A 144 -24.94 29.62 27.26
CA PHE A 144 -24.49 29.15 25.95
C PHE A 144 -23.62 27.88 26.04
N LEU A 145 -22.64 27.84 26.94
CA LEU A 145 -21.78 26.66 27.09
C LEU A 145 -22.55 25.41 27.55
N GLN A 146 -23.66 25.61 28.28
CA GLN A 146 -24.56 24.53 28.70
C GLN A 146 -25.53 24.09 27.59
N SER A 147 -25.87 24.96 26.63
CA SER A 147 -26.81 24.63 25.56
C SER A 147 -26.20 23.74 24.46
N ILE A 148 -24.87 23.80 24.30
CA ILE A 148 -24.16 22.93 23.35
C ILE A 148 -23.83 21.61 24.02
N VAL A 149 -24.32 20.51 23.46
CA VAL A 149 -24.02 19.15 23.91
C VAL A 149 -23.69 18.30 22.68
N PHE A 150 -22.40 18.10 22.43
CA PHE A 150 -21.93 17.15 21.42
C PHE A 150 -22.10 15.72 21.92
N GLN A 151 -22.56 14.84 21.05
CA GLN A 151 -22.36 13.41 21.24
C GLN A 151 -20.88 13.11 20.97
N ASN A 152 -20.27 12.24 21.79
CA ASN A 152 -18.81 11.99 21.80
C ASN A 152 -18.25 11.35 20.51
N ASP A 153 -18.97 11.38 19.40
CA ASP A 153 -18.58 10.80 18.12
C ASP A 153 -17.97 11.86 17.18
N LYS A 154 -16.66 12.09 17.33
CA LYS A 154 -15.90 13.08 16.54
C LYS A 154 -15.88 12.81 15.03
N GLU A 155 -16.15 11.59 14.60
CA GLU A 155 -16.23 11.24 13.17
C GLU A 155 -17.48 11.83 12.49
N LEU A 156 -18.42 12.35 13.28
CA LEU A 156 -19.66 12.96 12.82
C LEU A 156 -19.70 14.48 13.06
N LEU A 157 -18.53 15.08 13.33
CA LEU A 157 -18.36 16.53 13.47
C LEU A 157 -17.60 17.08 12.26
N PHE A 158 -18.16 18.10 11.62
CA PHE A 158 -17.61 18.70 10.38
C PHE A 158 -17.51 20.21 10.51
N GLY A 159 -16.35 20.77 10.16
CA GLY A 159 -16.09 22.21 10.25
C GLY A 159 -16.46 23.00 9.00
N ILE A 160 -17.14 24.14 9.16
CA ILE A 160 -17.26 25.19 8.15
C ILE A 160 -16.25 26.27 8.53
N ASN A 161 -15.22 26.46 7.68
CA ASN A 161 -14.09 27.35 7.94
C ASN A 161 -13.33 27.08 9.26
N ILE A 162 -13.42 25.85 9.76
CA ILE A 162 -12.66 25.34 10.91
C ILE A 162 -11.76 24.19 10.42
N LYS A 163 -10.51 24.14 10.90
CA LYS A 163 -9.55 23.09 10.50
C LYS A 163 -9.98 21.74 11.07
N GLU A 164 -10.01 20.72 10.23
CA GLU A 164 -10.36 19.34 10.62
C GLU A 164 -9.47 18.82 11.76
N ASN A 165 -8.15 19.04 11.68
CA ASN A 165 -7.21 18.63 12.73
C ASN A 165 -7.56 19.21 14.11
N PHE A 166 -8.12 20.43 14.16
CA PHE A 166 -8.56 21.02 15.41
C PHE A 166 -9.76 20.25 16.00
N LEU A 167 -10.76 19.91 15.19
CA LEU A 167 -11.93 19.14 15.65
C LEU A 167 -11.55 17.75 16.16
N GLN A 168 -10.64 17.07 15.44
CA GLN A 168 -10.22 15.71 15.81
C GLN A 168 -9.36 15.68 17.08
N GLN A 169 -8.47 16.66 17.28
CA GLN A 169 -7.54 16.68 18.41
C GLN A 169 -8.11 17.36 19.67
N SER A 170 -9.08 18.26 19.54
CA SER A 170 -9.61 19.04 20.66
C SER A 170 -10.63 18.28 21.49
N SER A 171 -10.75 18.62 22.77
CA SER A 171 -11.84 18.12 23.62
C SER A 171 -13.17 18.78 23.25
N ALA A 172 -14.31 18.15 23.57
CA ALA A 172 -15.63 18.74 23.36
C ALA A 172 -15.75 20.12 24.04
N ASN A 173 -15.19 20.29 25.24
CA ASN A 173 -15.19 21.58 25.94
C ASN A 173 -14.35 22.63 25.21
N THR A 174 -13.16 22.26 24.73
CA THR A 174 -12.31 23.16 23.92
C THR A 174 -13.05 23.64 22.67
N ILE A 175 -13.81 22.76 22.01
CA ILE A 175 -14.62 23.11 20.85
C ILE A 175 -15.75 24.08 21.23
N LYS A 176 -16.43 23.87 22.37
CA LYS A 176 -17.47 24.80 22.86
C LYS A 176 -16.90 26.20 23.13
N TYR A 177 -15.75 26.28 23.79
CA TYR A 177 -15.07 27.55 24.04
C TYR A 177 -14.64 28.23 22.75
N TYR A 178 -14.18 27.46 21.77
CA TYR A 178 -13.84 27.99 20.45
C TYR A 178 -15.08 28.58 19.75
N LEU A 179 -16.21 27.87 19.74
CA LEU A 179 -17.46 28.39 19.20
C LEU A 179 -17.90 29.67 19.92
N PHE A 180 -17.79 29.70 21.25
CA PHE A 180 -18.10 30.91 22.03
C PHE A 180 -17.19 32.09 21.65
N ALA A 181 -15.88 31.85 21.53
CA ALA A 181 -14.89 32.87 21.18
C ALA A 181 -15.06 33.40 19.75
N CYS A 182 -15.62 32.60 18.84
CA CYS A 182 -15.95 32.99 17.48
C CYS A 182 -17.39 33.50 17.32
N GLU A 183 -18.05 33.89 18.42
CA GLU A 183 -19.42 34.43 18.43
C GLU A 183 -20.45 33.51 17.74
N CYS A 184 -20.21 32.19 17.77
CA CYS A 184 -21.06 31.20 17.12
C CYS A 184 -22.32 30.89 17.96
N HIS A 185 -23.21 31.87 18.09
CA HIS A 185 -24.37 31.79 18.99
C HIS A 185 -25.61 31.12 18.40
N ILE A 186 -25.60 30.80 17.10
CA ILE A 186 -26.74 30.20 16.41
C ILE A 186 -26.69 28.68 16.57
N HIS A 187 -27.81 28.12 17.04
CA HIS A 187 -28.05 26.69 17.10
C HIS A 187 -29.28 26.35 16.25
N GLU A 188 -29.08 25.50 15.24
CA GLU A 188 -30.15 25.06 14.34
C GLU A 188 -30.12 23.54 14.21
N GLU A 189 -31.29 22.92 14.26
CA GLU A 189 -31.45 21.48 14.08
C GLU A 189 -32.34 21.20 12.87
N PHE A 190 -31.94 20.24 12.05
CA PHE A 190 -32.61 19.90 10.81
C PHE A 190 -32.85 18.40 10.69
N GLU A 191 -34.10 18.00 10.47
CA GLU A 191 -34.46 16.60 10.20
C GLU A 191 -34.22 16.25 8.73
N ILE A 192 -33.48 15.17 8.47
CA ILE A 192 -33.21 14.69 7.13
C ILE A 192 -34.27 13.65 6.74
N LYS A 193 -35.37 14.10 6.12
CA LYS A 193 -36.53 13.26 5.76
C LYS A 193 -36.33 12.42 4.49
N SER A 194 -35.61 12.94 3.51
CA SER A 194 -35.63 12.41 2.14
C SER A 194 -34.48 11.47 1.80
N LEU A 195 -33.53 11.26 2.70
CA LEU A 195 -32.35 10.42 2.48
C LEU A 195 -32.40 9.18 3.38
N LYS A 196 -32.28 7.99 2.78
CA LYS A 196 -32.14 6.73 3.52
C LYS A 196 -30.70 6.56 4.01
N LEU A 197 -30.38 7.19 5.14
CA LEU A 197 -29.07 7.09 5.79
C LEU A 197 -29.08 5.94 6.78
N GLN A 198 -28.56 4.78 6.38
CA GLN A 198 -28.61 3.54 7.15
C GLN A 198 -27.30 3.24 7.89
N ASN A 199 -26.19 3.86 7.48
CA ASN A 199 -24.89 3.61 8.09
C ASN A 199 -24.13 4.90 8.41
N LYS A 200 -23.20 4.80 9.36
CA LYS A 200 -22.37 5.91 9.82
C LYS A 200 -21.59 6.59 8.69
N LYS A 201 -21.11 5.82 7.70
CA LYS A 201 -20.38 6.35 6.54
C LYS A 201 -21.24 7.27 5.66
N GLN A 202 -22.51 6.92 5.48
CA GLN A 202 -23.47 7.75 4.74
C GLN A 202 -23.78 9.04 5.48
N LEU A 203 -23.94 8.98 6.81
CA LEU A 203 -24.11 10.17 7.64
C LEU A 203 -22.89 11.08 7.56
N ALA A 204 -21.69 10.51 7.68
CA ALA A 204 -20.46 11.28 7.58
C ALA A 204 -20.32 11.94 6.20
N LEU A 205 -20.60 11.21 5.13
CA LEU A 205 -20.59 11.76 3.77
C LEU A 205 -21.58 12.91 3.60
N VAL A 206 -22.80 12.79 4.11
CA VAL A 206 -23.80 13.86 4.04
C VAL A 206 -23.35 15.09 4.84
N GLY A 207 -22.85 14.89 6.07
CA GLY A 207 -22.35 15.98 6.91
C GLY A 207 -21.18 16.72 6.26
N GLU A 208 -20.20 15.98 5.74
CA GLU A 208 -19.06 16.56 5.03
C GLU A 208 -19.50 17.30 3.75
N THR A 209 -20.37 16.68 2.94
CA THR A 209 -20.86 17.29 1.70
C THR A 209 -21.64 18.57 2.00
N PHE A 210 -22.46 18.57 3.04
CA PHE A 210 -23.19 19.77 3.46
C PHE A 210 -22.24 20.87 3.96
N ALA A 211 -21.23 20.53 4.76
CA ALA A 211 -20.23 21.50 5.22
C ALA A 211 -19.48 22.14 4.05
N GLN A 212 -19.10 21.35 3.05
CA GLN A 212 -18.48 21.84 1.82
C GLN A 212 -19.45 22.68 0.99
N PHE A 213 -20.71 22.27 0.87
CA PHE A 213 -21.76 23.01 0.17
C PHE A 213 -21.96 24.40 0.76
N VAL A 214 -22.12 24.51 2.08
CA VAL A 214 -22.25 25.80 2.79
C VAL A 214 -21.03 26.67 2.51
N ARG A 215 -19.82 26.11 2.64
CA ARG A 215 -18.57 26.85 2.41
C ARG A 215 -18.48 27.43 1.00
N LEU A 216 -18.80 26.64 -0.02
CA LEU A 216 -18.75 27.06 -1.42
C LEU A 216 -19.84 28.09 -1.75
N HIS A 217 -21.07 27.86 -1.30
CA HIS A 217 -22.17 28.79 -1.56
C HIS A 217 -22.02 30.12 -0.80
N ALA A 218 -21.50 30.09 0.43
CA ALA A 218 -21.21 31.29 1.20
C ALA A 218 -20.11 32.12 0.53
N LEU A 219 -19.05 31.47 0.04
CA LEU A 219 -17.98 32.14 -0.72
C LEU A 219 -18.54 32.85 -1.98
N ASN A 220 -19.45 32.21 -2.70
CA ASN A 220 -20.09 32.80 -3.89
C ASN A 220 -20.98 34.02 -3.55
N LYS A 221 -21.52 34.09 -2.33
CA LYS A 221 -22.31 35.21 -1.83
C LYS A 221 -21.47 36.27 -1.11
N ASN A 222 -20.14 36.09 -1.04
CA ASN A 222 -19.23 36.91 -0.25
C ASN A 222 -19.63 36.95 1.24
N GLU A 223 -20.14 35.83 1.75
CA GLU A 223 -20.47 35.61 3.15
C GLU A 223 -19.38 34.74 3.80
N GLU A 224 -18.80 35.22 4.91
CA GLU A 224 -17.97 34.39 5.77
C GLU A 224 -18.87 33.71 6.80
N ILE A 225 -19.05 32.39 6.68
CA ILE A 225 -19.77 31.57 7.66
C ILE A 225 -18.75 30.72 8.41
N GLN A 226 -18.89 30.64 9.72
CA GLN A 226 -18.07 29.81 10.58
C GLN A 226 -18.95 28.99 11.51
N GLY A 227 -18.64 27.70 11.63
CA GLY A 227 -19.42 26.84 12.51
C GLY A 227 -19.10 25.37 12.37
N ILE A 228 -19.82 24.57 13.14
CA ILE A 228 -19.69 23.12 13.21
C ILE A 228 -21.03 22.49 12.85
N ILE A 229 -20.97 21.44 12.05
CA ILE A 229 -22.08 20.55 11.76
C ILE A 229 -21.85 19.25 12.54
N GLU A 230 -22.86 18.82 13.29
CA GLU A 230 -22.91 17.52 13.95
C GLU A 230 -24.01 16.67 13.32
N MET A 231 -23.66 15.45 12.92
CA MET A 231 -24.61 14.48 12.38
C MET A 231 -25.02 13.48 13.46
N LEU A 232 -26.31 13.42 13.77
CA LEU A 232 -26.86 12.42 14.67
C LEU A 232 -27.54 11.30 13.88
N SER A 233 -27.19 10.06 14.24
CA SER A 233 -27.83 8.88 13.66
C SER A 233 -29.29 8.82 14.10
N GLY A 234 -30.19 8.62 13.15
CA GLY A 234 -31.58 8.27 13.45
C GLY A 234 -31.65 6.86 14.06
N THR A 235 -32.62 6.64 14.95
CA THR A 235 -32.97 5.29 15.40
C THR A 235 -33.96 4.64 14.43
N MET A 236 -34.45 3.42 14.71
CA MET A 236 -35.52 2.80 13.91
C MET A 236 -36.81 3.65 13.85
N LEU A 237 -36.98 4.59 14.79
CA LEU A 237 -38.16 5.44 14.91
C LEU A 237 -37.85 6.92 14.63
N ASP A 238 -36.59 7.33 14.73
CA ASP A 238 -36.18 8.73 14.61
C ASP A 238 -35.43 8.98 13.30
N LEU A 239 -35.69 10.14 12.70
CA LEU A 239 -34.95 10.59 11.51
C LEU A 239 -33.54 11.04 11.90
N PRO A 240 -32.55 10.92 11.01
CA PRO A 240 -31.25 11.55 11.20
C PRO A 240 -31.40 13.06 11.38
N ILE A 241 -30.65 13.62 12.33
CA ILE A 241 -30.67 15.05 12.64
C ILE A 241 -29.31 15.65 12.31
N LEU A 242 -29.33 16.78 11.62
CA LEU A 242 -28.17 17.64 11.41
C LEU A 242 -28.27 18.80 12.39
N LYS A 243 -27.31 18.92 13.30
CA LYS A 243 -27.18 20.08 14.18
C LYS A 243 -26.12 21.02 13.65
N PHE A 244 -26.40 22.31 13.67
CA PHE A 244 -25.47 23.35 13.28
C PHE A 244 -25.25 24.31 14.43
N TYR A 245 -23.99 24.62 14.68
CA TYR A 245 -23.53 25.59 15.66
C TYR A 245 -22.64 26.61 14.95
N GLY A 246 -23.06 27.87 14.81
CA GLY A 246 -22.29 28.84 14.04
C GLY A 246 -22.65 30.31 14.26
N ASP A 247 -21.99 31.17 13.51
CA ASP A 247 -22.14 32.64 13.58
C ASP A 247 -23.35 33.14 12.77
N LYS A 248 -23.71 32.42 11.69
CA LYS A 248 -24.80 32.77 10.76
C LYS A 248 -25.71 31.58 10.50
N SER A 249 -27.00 31.86 10.28
CA SER A 249 -28.00 30.83 9.99
C SER A 249 -27.69 30.10 8.68
N VAL A 250 -27.86 28.77 8.70
CA VAL A 250 -27.68 27.91 7.52
C VAL A 250 -29.00 27.35 6.98
N LYS A 251 -30.16 27.82 7.46
CA LYS A 251 -31.50 27.36 7.04
C LYS A 251 -31.73 27.35 5.53
N GLN A 252 -31.35 28.44 4.86
CA GLN A 252 -31.51 28.53 3.40
C GLN A 252 -30.57 27.54 2.70
N TYR A 253 -29.31 27.45 3.14
CA TYR A 253 -28.34 26.50 2.60
C TYR A 253 -28.81 25.06 2.77
N PHE A 254 -29.39 24.71 3.92
CA PHE A 254 -29.97 23.39 4.15
C PHE A 254 -31.13 23.10 3.19
N THR A 255 -32.02 24.07 2.98
CA THR A 255 -33.15 23.93 2.06
C THR A 255 -32.66 23.71 0.62
N ASP A 256 -31.72 24.52 0.16
CA ASP A 256 -31.14 24.44 -1.18
C ASP A 256 -30.39 23.10 -1.38
N PHE A 257 -29.64 22.67 -0.37
CA PHE A 257 -28.93 21.39 -0.36
C PHE A 257 -29.89 20.21 -0.48
N MET A 258 -30.96 20.19 0.32
CA MET A 258 -31.94 19.11 0.27
C MET A 258 -32.69 19.07 -1.07
N GLN A 259 -32.99 20.23 -1.67
CA GLN A 259 -33.56 20.28 -3.02
C GLN A 259 -32.60 19.68 -4.06
N ALA A 260 -31.32 20.06 -4.02
CA ALA A 260 -30.30 19.53 -4.92
C ALA A 260 -30.11 18.01 -4.78
N CYS A 261 -30.19 17.47 -3.57
CA CYS A 261 -30.08 16.04 -3.31
C CYS A 261 -31.31 15.23 -3.75
N ILE A 262 -32.50 15.83 -3.81
CA ILE A 262 -33.76 15.16 -4.19
C ILE A 262 -34.00 15.21 -5.71
N LEU A 263 -33.52 16.25 -6.40
CA LEU A 263 -33.76 16.48 -7.83
C LEU A 263 -32.95 15.67 -8.87
N PRO A 264 -31.91 14.84 -8.59
CA PRO A 264 -31.16 14.20 -9.68
C PRO A 264 -31.88 13.06 -10.41
N GLN A 265 -33.07 12.60 -9.96
CA GLN A 265 -33.72 11.42 -10.55
C GLN A 265 -34.76 11.71 -11.65
N SER A 266 -34.95 12.95 -12.11
CA SER A 266 -36.00 13.26 -13.10
C SER A 266 -35.55 13.89 -14.42
N ASN A 267 -34.28 14.27 -14.62
CA ASN A 267 -33.83 14.98 -15.83
C ASN A 267 -32.58 14.38 -16.51
N LEU A 268 -32.51 13.06 -16.65
CA LEU A 268 -31.67 12.41 -17.67
C LEU A 268 -32.56 11.95 -18.84
N THR A 269 -33.26 12.91 -19.47
CA THR A 269 -33.74 12.70 -20.84
C THR A 269 -32.55 12.71 -21.78
N GLN A 270 -32.51 11.65 -22.59
CA GLN A 270 -31.52 11.28 -23.58
C GLN A 270 -31.07 12.45 -24.48
N PRO A 271 -29.80 12.44 -24.96
CA PRO A 271 -29.41 13.31 -26.06
C PRO A 271 -30.26 12.94 -27.29
N LYS A 272 -30.94 13.94 -27.85
CA LYS A 272 -31.54 13.82 -29.19
C LYS A 272 -30.43 13.67 -30.22
N GLU A 273 -30.71 12.79 -31.16
CA GLU A 273 -29.95 12.43 -32.36
C GLU A 273 -29.30 13.60 -33.10
#